data_AF-A0A3N9NLQ9-F1
#
_entry.id   AF-A0A3N9NLQ9-F1
#
_cell.length_a   1.000
_cell.length_b   1.000
_cell.length_c   1.000
_cell.angle_alpha   90.00
_cell.angle_beta   90.00
_cell.angle_gamma   90.00
#
_symmetry.space_group_name_H-M   'P 1'
#
loop_
_entity.id
_entity.type
_entity.pdbx_description
1 polymer ?
#
loop_
_entity_poly.entity_id
_entity_poly.type
_entity_poly.pdbx_seq_one_letter_code
_entity_poly.pdbx_strand_id
1 'polypeptide(L)'
;MSGDGRQNGRRAGEAFTGSWTEDETVKSHKHVISGFSRRISTILVLLILIPIGLATKFYHGPGSTWVQLYAGDIFYPMFWFFLGLLLFPRTRPLSMSAFVFIFSTAIEFSQLFDGALLTQLRRSFLGRTLVGTSFAAQDILYYLIGCLLALLLYRALNSLQLPAAASKPKGHDDPFQAGRH
;
A
#
# COMPACT_ATOMS: atom_id res chain seq x y z
N MET A 1 -38.81 67.99 28.51
CA MET A 1 -39.47 66.88 29.23
C MET A 1 -39.32 65.66 28.33
N SER A 2 -38.33 64.80 28.56
CA SER A 2 -38.34 63.63 29.50
C SER A 2 -38.40 62.38 28.62
N GLY A 3 -37.61 61.31 28.69
CA GLY A 3 -36.44 60.84 29.45
C GLY A 3 -36.01 59.55 28.70
N ASP A 4 -34.71 59.29 28.51
CA ASP A 4 -33.90 58.28 29.21
C ASP A 4 -34.28 56.79 28.98
N GLY A 5 -33.26 55.95 28.82
CA GLY A 5 -33.42 54.49 28.73
C GLY A 5 -32.25 53.73 28.11
N ARG A 6 -31.12 53.65 28.83
CA ARG A 6 -29.90 52.88 28.54
C ARG A 6 -30.12 51.34 28.48
N GLN A 7 -29.06 50.68 27.98
CA GLN A 7 -28.58 49.29 28.26
C GLN A 7 -29.16 48.19 27.35
N ASN A 8 -28.47 47.11 26.99
CA ASN A 8 -27.09 46.62 27.04
C ASN A 8 -27.16 45.23 26.38
N GLY A 9 -26.19 44.83 25.57
CA GLY A 9 -26.21 43.53 24.89
C GLY A 9 -24.87 43.18 24.28
N ARG A 10 -23.87 42.97 25.14
CA ARG A 10 -22.58 42.37 24.79
C ARG A 10 -22.79 40.96 24.21
N ARG A 11 -21.80 40.56 23.38
CA ARG A 11 -21.38 39.20 22.98
C ARG A 11 -21.94 38.66 21.66
N ALA A 12 -21.08 38.75 20.64
CA ALA A 12 -20.84 37.64 19.74
C ALA A 12 -19.34 37.64 19.37
N GLY A 13 -18.50 37.49 20.40
CA GLY A 13 -17.13 37.03 20.21
C GLY A 13 -17.15 35.54 20.48
N GLU A 14 -17.50 34.73 19.47
CA GLU A 14 -17.43 33.27 19.58
C GLU A 14 -16.90 32.68 18.26
N ALA A 15 -15.69 32.13 18.38
CA ALA A 15 -15.15 31.02 17.60
C ALA A 15 -14.96 31.20 16.08
N PHE A 16 -13.95 31.98 15.68
CA PHE A 16 -13.23 31.78 14.41
C PHE A 16 -11.75 31.48 14.68
N THR A 17 -11.47 30.47 15.51
CA THR A 17 -10.10 30.07 15.82
C THR A 17 -10.06 28.56 16.00
N GLY A 18 -9.61 27.82 14.97
CA GLY A 18 -9.21 26.43 15.18
C GLY A 18 -9.19 25.50 13.97
N SER A 19 -10.03 25.69 12.94
CA SER A 19 -10.17 24.66 11.88
C SER A 19 -9.33 24.88 10.62
N TRP A 20 -8.63 26.01 10.47
CA TRP A 20 -7.97 26.39 9.22
C TRP A 20 -6.49 25.98 9.11
N THR A 21 -5.90 25.40 10.16
CA THR A 21 -4.47 25.01 10.17
C THR A 21 -4.26 23.52 9.95
N GLU A 22 -5.13 22.66 10.48
CA GLU A 22 -5.03 21.20 10.31
C GLU A 22 -5.34 20.77 8.87
N ASP A 23 -6.35 21.37 8.23
CA ASP A 23 -6.74 21.02 6.86
C ASP A 23 -5.67 21.40 5.82
N GLU A 24 -4.95 22.51 6.03
CA GLU A 24 -3.87 22.94 5.14
C GLU A 24 -2.58 22.15 5.34
N THR A 25 -2.22 21.83 6.60
CA THR A 25 -1.04 21.02 6.90
C THR A 25 -1.22 19.57 6.41
N VAL A 26 -2.42 19.00 6.52
CA VAL A 26 -2.76 17.67 5.98
C VAL A 26 -2.78 17.68 4.45
N LYS A 27 -3.29 18.74 3.80
CA LYS A 27 -3.24 18.90 2.34
C LYS A 27 -1.81 19.07 1.83
N SER A 28 -0.98 19.83 2.53
CA SER A 28 0.42 20.09 2.17
C SER A 28 1.26 18.81 2.20
N HIS A 29 1.12 18.00 3.27
CA HIS A 29 1.80 16.69 3.34
C HIS A 29 1.36 15.72 2.22
N LYS A 30 0.10 15.75 1.82
CA LYS A 30 -0.41 14.93 0.70
C LYS A 30 0.19 15.38 -0.64
N HIS A 31 0.41 16.68 -0.85
CA HIS A 31 0.91 17.22 -2.11
C HIS A 31 2.39 16.90 -2.39
N VAL A 32 3.22 16.85 -1.33
CA VAL A 32 4.64 16.50 -1.47
C VAL A 32 4.83 15.03 -1.87
N ILE A 33 3.92 14.15 -1.44
CA ILE A 33 3.96 12.70 -1.74
C ILE A 33 3.26 12.38 -3.08
N SER A 34 2.39 13.25 -3.59
CA SER A 34 1.52 12.97 -4.74
C SER A 34 2.15 13.15 -6.14
N GLY A 35 3.48 13.27 -6.24
CA GLY A 35 4.16 13.50 -7.52
C GLY A 35 4.48 12.25 -8.35
N PHE A 36 4.46 11.06 -7.76
CA PHE A 36 4.95 9.85 -8.43
C PHE A 36 3.84 9.04 -9.12
N SER A 37 4.06 8.70 -10.39
CA SER A 37 3.22 7.74 -11.12
C SER A 37 3.23 6.39 -10.41
N ARG A 38 2.07 5.70 -10.38
CA ARG A 38 1.90 4.34 -9.82
C ARG A 38 3.04 3.37 -10.19
N ARG A 39 3.53 3.46 -11.43
CA ARG A 39 4.64 2.63 -11.92
C ARG A 39 5.94 2.92 -11.18
N ILE A 40 6.26 4.19 -10.99
CA ILE A 40 7.51 4.58 -10.34
C ILE A 40 7.46 4.21 -8.84
N SER A 41 6.32 4.41 -8.17
CA SER A 41 6.14 3.92 -6.80
C SER A 41 6.31 2.39 -6.69
N THR A 42 5.79 1.63 -7.66
CA THR A 42 5.98 0.17 -7.73
C THR A 42 7.45 -0.20 -7.88
N ILE A 43 8.19 0.50 -8.76
CA ILE A 43 9.63 0.29 -8.96
C ILE A 43 10.41 0.62 -7.68
N LEU A 44 10.10 1.74 -7.01
CA LEU A 44 10.74 2.10 -5.75
C LEU A 44 10.51 1.05 -4.66
N VAL A 45 9.28 0.53 -4.55
CA VAL A 45 8.98 -0.56 -3.61
C VAL A 45 9.82 -1.80 -3.92
N LEU A 46 9.93 -2.19 -5.20
CA LEU A 46 10.78 -3.33 -5.59
C LEU A 46 12.26 -3.10 -5.24
N LEU A 47 12.77 -1.90 -5.51
CA LEU A 47 14.15 -1.51 -5.17
C LEU A 47 14.42 -1.53 -3.67
N ILE A 48 13.40 -1.38 -2.83
CA ILE A 48 13.50 -1.45 -1.37
C ILE A 48 13.33 -2.90 -0.89
N LEU A 49 12.40 -3.67 -1.45
CA LEU A 49 12.12 -5.04 -1.03
C LEU A 49 13.30 -5.98 -1.27
N ILE A 50 14.02 -5.83 -2.39
CA ILE A 50 15.17 -6.68 -2.71
C ILE A 50 16.29 -6.58 -1.65
N PRO A 51 16.86 -5.40 -1.35
CA PRO A 51 17.92 -5.28 -0.36
C PRO A 51 17.43 -5.61 1.05
N ILE A 52 16.19 -5.25 1.43
CA ILE A 52 15.65 -5.62 2.74
C ILE A 52 15.54 -7.14 2.86
N GLY A 53 14.98 -7.82 1.85
CA GLY A 53 14.86 -9.27 1.82
C GLY A 53 16.21 -9.96 1.96
N LEU A 54 17.23 -9.47 1.25
CA LEU A 54 18.61 -9.98 1.39
C LEU A 54 19.21 -9.66 2.76
N ALA A 55 19.00 -8.46 3.29
CA ALA A 55 19.51 -8.04 4.59
C ALA A 55 18.98 -8.90 5.75
N THR A 56 17.77 -9.47 5.64
CA THR A 56 17.24 -10.40 6.66
C THR A 56 18.17 -11.59 6.90
N LYS A 57 18.89 -12.06 5.87
CA LYS A 57 19.82 -13.19 5.97
C LYS A 57 21.11 -12.85 6.72
N PHE A 58 21.44 -11.56 6.86
CA PHE A 58 22.64 -11.09 7.57
C PHE A 58 22.32 -10.44 8.92
N TYR A 59 21.08 -10.55 9.39
CA TYR A 59 20.64 -9.90 10.62
C TYR A 59 21.06 -10.70 11.87
N HIS A 60 21.90 -10.11 12.72
CA HIS A 60 22.44 -10.75 13.94
C HIS A 60 21.86 -10.21 15.26
N GLY A 61 20.83 -9.37 15.20
CA GLY A 61 20.23 -8.74 16.38
C GLY A 61 19.26 -9.65 17.16
N PRO A 62 18.47 -9.08 18.09
CA PRO A 62 17.45 -9.82 18.84
C PRO A 62 16.45 -10.51 17.91
N GLY A 63 16.17 -11.79 18.14
CA GLY A 63 15.27 -12.57 17.28
C GLY A 63 15.88 -12.96 15.92
N SER A 64 17.20 -12.87 15.77
CA SER A 64 17.94 -13.20 14.53
C SER A 64 17.55 -14.53 13.91
N THR A 65 17.38 -15.58 14.72
CA THR A 65 16.95 -16.90 14.22
C THR A 65 15.63 -16.82 13.45
N TRP A 66 14.62 -16.13 14.00
CA TRP A 66 13.33 -15.99 13.35
C TRP A 66 13.44 -15.12 12.08
N VAL A 67 14.17 -14.01 12.15
CA VAL A 67 14.32 -13.08 11.02
C VAL A 67 15.04 -13.75 9.85
N GLN A 68 16.16 -14.42 10.11
CA GLN A 68 16.95 -15.09 9.07
C GLN A 68 16.18 -16.23 8.41
N LEU A 69 15.32 -16.93 9.17
CA LEU A 69 14.50 -18.02 8.66
C LEU A 69 13.27 -17.48 7.90
N TYR A 70 12.44 -16.65 8.52
CA TYR A 70 11.06 -16.41 8.08
C TYR A 70 10.77 -15.03 7.49
N ALA A 71 11.56 -14.00 7.82
CA ALA A 71 11.26 -12.65 7.34
C ALA A 71 11.36 -12.57 5.80
N GLY A 72 12.30 -13.32 5.21
CA GLY A 72 12.43 -13.47 3.76
C GLY A 72 11.15 -14.01 3.09
N ASP A 73 10.46 -14.94 3.74
CA ASP A 73 9.25 -15.59 3.20
C ASP A 73 8.05 -14.64 3.14
N ILE A 74 8.07 -13.56 3.93
CA ILE A 74 7.09 -12.48 3.82
C ILE A 74 7.43 -11.55 2.65
N PHE A 75 8.71 -11.23 2.45
CA PHE A 75 9.14 -10.33 1.37
C PHE A 75 9.05 -10.97 -0.01
N TYR A 76 9.21 -12.29 -0.10
CA TYR A 76 9.09 -13.06 -1.34
C TYR A 76 7.76 -12.84 -2.10
N PRO A 77 6.56 -13.10 -1.52
CA PRO A 77 5.29 -12.85 -2.19
C PRO A 77 5.05 -11.35 -2.44
N MET A 78 5.56 -10.45 -1.58
CA MET A 78 5.48 -9.01 -1.82
C MET A 78 6.22 -8.63 -3.11
N PHE A 79 7.43 -9.17 -3.29
CA PHE A 79 8.22 -8.97 -4.50
C PHE A 79 7.46 -9.44 -5.74
N TRP A 80 6.96 -10.68 -5.75
CA TRP A 80 6.21 -11.23 -6.90
C TRP A 80 4.92 -10.48 -7.19
N PHE A 81 4.22 -10.01 -6.16
CA PHE A 81 3.04 -9.19 -6.31
C PHE A 81 3.34 -7.87 -7.05
N PHE A 82 4.33 -7.10 -6.59
CA PHE A 82 4.68 -5.82 -7.21
C PHE A 82 5.30 -6.01 -8.59
N LEU A 83 6.12 -7.04 -8.77
CA LEU A 83 6.66 -7.41 -10.08
C LEU A 83 5.53 -7.79 -11.05
N GLY A 84 4.56 -8.58 -10.61
CA GLY A 84 3.39 -8.96 -11.39
C GLY A 84 2.55 -7.76 -11.81
N LEU A 85 2.32 -6.79 -10.91
CA LEU A 85 1.61 -5.55 -11.26
C LEU A 85 2.41 -4.65 -12.21
N LEU A 86 3.74 -4.67 -12.15
CA LEU A 86 4.60 -3.95 -13.07
C LEU A 86 4.51 -4.55 -14.49
N LEU A 87 4.54 -5.88 -14.60
CA LEU A 87 4.46 -6.61 -15.86
C LEU A 87 3.03 -6.62 -16.44
N PHE A 88 2.02 -6.73 -15.59
CA PHE A 88 0.61 -6.85 -15.96
C PHE A 88 -0.24 -5.73 -15.32
N PRO A 89 -0.11 -4.48 -15.78
CA PRO A 89 -0.71 -3.31 -15.13
C PRO A 89 -2.26 -3.28 -15.21
N ARG A 90 -2.88 -4.13 -16.03
CA ARG A 90 -4.34 -4.24 -16.16
C ARG A 90 -4.95 -5.26 -15.19
N THR A 91 -4.14 -6.04 -14.49
CA THR A 91 -4.62 -7.06 -13.57
C THR A 91 -5.16 -6.42 -12.29
N ARG A 92 -6.29 -6.94 -11.79
CA ARG A 92 -6.84 -6.49 -10.51
C ARG A 92 -5.88 -6.86 -9.38
N PRO A 93 -5.54 -5.93 -8.45
CA PRO A 93 -4.59 -6.21 -7.37
C PRO A 93 -4.97 -7.43 -6.52
N LEU A 94 -6.26 -7.59 -6.20
CA LEU A 94 -6.73 -8.76 -5.45
C LEU A 94 -6.48 -10.08 -6.20
N SER A 95 -6.72 -10.09 -7.52
CA SER A 95 -6.45 -11.25 -8.37
C SER A 95 -4.95 -11.57 -8.45
N MET A 96 -4.09 -10.54 -8.52
CA MET A 96 -2.64 -10.72 -8.49
C MET A 96 -2.18 -11.30 -7.14
N SER A 97 -2.71 -10.79 -6.02
CA SER A 97 -2.42 -11.32 -4.67
C SER A 97 -2.82 -12.79 -4.54
N ALA A 98 -4.03 -13.16 -4.99
CA ALA A 98 -4.49 -14.54 -4.99
C ALA A 98 -3.64 -15.44 -5.90
N PHE A 99 -3.28 -14.97 -7.10
CA PHE A 99 -2.42 -15.70 -8.01
C PHE A 99 -1.04 -15.99 -7.39
N VAL A 100 -0.38 -14.97 -6.83
CA VAL A 100 0.93 -15.13 -6.18
C VAL A 100 0.84 -16.11 -5.01
N PHE A 101 -0.20 -16.01 -4.17
CA PHE A 101 -0.39 -16.95 -3.07
C PHE A 101 -0.52 -18.40 -3.56
N ILE A 102 -1.44 -18.65 -4.50
CA ILE A 102 -1.66 -19.99 -5.07
C ILE A 102 -0.39 -20.51 -5.74
N PHE A 103 0.30 -19.66 -6.50
CA PHE A 103 1.51 -20.03 -7.22
C PHE A 103 2.66 -20.41 -6.25
N SER A 104 2.93 -19.57 -5.25
CA SER A 104 3.96 -19.86 -4.25
C SER A 104 3.64 -21.12 -3.45
N THR A 105 2.38 -21.31 -3.04
CA THR A 105 1.94 -22.53 -2.36
C THR A 105 2.04 -23.76 -3.26
N ALA A 106 1.74 -23.64 -4.56
CA ALA A 106 1.91 -24.74 -5.51
C ALA A 106 3.39 -25.11 -5.72
N ILE A 107 4.29 -24.11 -5.79
CA ILE A 107 5.74 -24.35 -5.79
C ILE A 107 6.13 -25.10 -4.51
N GLU A 108 5.64 -24.66 -3.35
CA GLU A 108 5.95 -25.28 -2.06
C GLU A 108 5.50 -26.75 -2.02
N PHE A 109 4.27 -27.04 -2.41
CA PHE A 109 3.79 -28.42 -2.52
C PHE A 109 4.55 -29.24 -3.56
N SER A 110 4.99 -28.63 -4.66
CA SER A 110 5.79 -29.33 -5.67
C SER A 110 7.10 -29.86 -5.11
N GLN A 111 7.63 -29.29 -4.02
CA GLN A 111 8.85 -29.75 -3.38
C GLN A 111 8.70 -31.10 -2.65
N LEU A 112 7.46 -31.55 -2.38
CA LEU A 112 7.20 -32.91 -1.87
C LEU A 112 7.47 -33.98 -2.93
N PHE A 113 7.43 -33.59 -4.21
CA PHE A 113 7.71 -34.46 -5.34
C PHE A 113 9.09 -34.11 -5.89
N ASP A 114 10.02 -35.07 -5.89
CA ASP A 114 11.40 -34.83 -6.31
C ASP A 114 11.50 -34.67 -7.85
N GLY A 115 11.00 -33.54 -8.36
CA GLY A 115 10.88 -33.24 -9.78
C GLY A 115 12.19 -32.72 -10.36
N ALA A 116 12.66 -33.34 -11.45
CA ALA A 116 13.92 -32.99 -12.12
C ALA A 116 14.06 -31.49 -12.47
N LEU A 117 12.95 -30.79 -12.74
CA LEU A 117 12.90 -29.35 -12.99
C LEU A 117 13.31 -28.51 -11.76
N LEU A 118 12.82 -28.86 -10.57
CA LEU A 118 13.17 -28.17 -9.31
C LEU A 118 14.64 -28.42 -8.97
N THR A 119 15.10 -29.66 -9.17
CA THR A 119 16.51 -30.02 -8.99
C THR A 119 17.42 -29.20 -9.89
N GLN A 120 17.02 -28.91 -11.13
CA GLN A 120 17.78 -28.05 -12.04
C GLN A 120 17.78 -26.59 -11.61
N LEU A 121 16.63 -26.01 -11.23
CA LEU A 121 16.56 -24.62 -10.76
C LEU A 121 17.43 -24.42 -9.49
N ARG A 122 17.39 -25.37 -8.55
CA ARG A 122 18.15 -25.35 -7.29
C ARG A 122 19.68 -25.48 -7.46
N ARG A 123 20.21 -25.71 -8.67
CA ARG A 123 21.68 -25.72 -8.88
C ARG A 123 22.29 -24.33 -8.72
N SER A 124 21.52 -23.28 -8.99
CA SER A 124 21.97 -21.90 -8.85
C SER A 124 21.67 -21.32 -7.47
N PHE A 125 22.46 -20.34 -7.02
CA PHE A 125 22.16 -19.61 -5.78
C PHE A 125 20.79 -18.91 -5.85
N LEU A 126 20.53 -18.22 -6.96
CA LEU A 126 19.26 -17.53 -7.20
C LEU A 126 18.08 -18.50 -7.21
N GLY A 127 18.22 -19.67 -7.84
CA GLY A 127 17.15 -20.67 -7.87
C GLY A 127 16.88 -21.28 -6.49
N ARG A 128 17.90 -21.51 -5.65
CA ARG A 128 17.67 -21.93 -4.25
C ARG A 128 16.92 -20.86 -3.46
N THR A 129 17.30 -19.59 -3.62
CA THR A 129 16.66 -18.47 -2.92
C THR A 129 15.22 -18.22 -3.41
N LEU A 130 14.95 -18.42 -4.70
CA LEU A 130 13.64 -18.14 -5.29
C LEU A 130 12.67 -19.32 -5.23
N VAL A 131 13.16 -20.55 -5.24
CA VAL A 131 12.31 -21.76 -5.29
C VAL A 131 12.22 -22.43 -3.93
N GLY A 132 13.21 -22.26 -3.06
CA GLY A 132 13.32 -23.04 -1.82
C GLY A 132 13.92 -24.42 -2.06
N THR A 133 14.29 -25.08 -0.96
CA THR A 133 15.01 -26.37 -0.97
C THR A 133 14.23 -27.53 -0.37
N SER A 134 13.31 -27.25 0.54
CA SER A 134 12.53 -28.26 1.26
C SER A 134 11.14 -27.72 1.59
N PHE A 135 10.14 -28.61 1.58
CA PHE A 135 8.79 -28.27 1.98
C PHE A 135 8.70 -27.82 3.46
N ALA A 136 8.09 -26.67 3.70
CA ALA A 136 7.76 -26.13 5.00
C ALA A 136 6.34 -25.56 5.01
N ALA A 137 5.40 -26.27 5.63
CA ALA A 137 4.00 -25.85 5.68
C ALA A 137 3.78 -24.46 6.32
N GLN A 138 4.68 -24.05 7.22
CA GLN A 138 4.66 -22.72 7.83
C GLN A 138 4.90 -21.59 6.82
N ASP A 139 5.60 -21.86 5.71
CA ASP A 139 5.89 -20.88 4.67
C ASP A 139 4.59 -20.44 3.99
N ILE A 140 3.58 -21.32 3.92
CA ILE A 140 2.24 -20.96 3.43
C ILE A 140 1.64 -19.83 4.26
N LEU A 141 1.83 -19.83 5.58
CA LEU A 141 1.33 -18.75 6.45
C LEU A 141 2.08 -17.44 6.18
N TYR A 142 3.40 -17.48 6.04
CA TYR A 142 4.20 -16.30 5.71
C TYR A 142 3.90 -15.76 4.31
N TYR A 143 3.62 -16.64 3.35
CA TYR A 143 3.18 -16.28 2.00
C TYR A 143 1.83 -15.57 2.03
N LEU A 144 0.88 -16.06 2.84
CA LEU A 144 -0.40 -15.39 3.05
C LEU A 144 -0.20 -13.99 3.64
N ILE A 145 0.59 -13.89 4.72
CA ILE A 145 0.89 -12.60 5.37
C ILE A 145 1.51 -11.63 4.37
N GLY A 146 2.53 -12.06 3.63
CA GLY A 146 3.19 -11.23 2.63
C GLY A 146 2.26 -10.80 1.49
N CYS A 147 1.36 -11.67 1.01
CA CYS A 147 0.34 -11.31 0.02
C CYS A 147 -0.64 -10.25 0.53
N LEU A 148 -1.07 -10.36 1.79
CA LEU A 148 -1.96 -9.39 2.45
C LEU A 148 -1.25 -8.04 2.65
N LEU A 149 0.01 -8.07 3.12
CA LEU A 149 0.83 -6.87 3.30
C LEU A 149 1.11 -6.17 1.96
N ALA A 150 1.38 -6.93 0.89
CA ALA A 150 1.57 -6.37 -0.45
C ALA A 150 0.30 -5.65 -0.94
N LEU A 151 -0.86 -6.28 -0.77
CA LEU A 151 -2.15 -5.69 -1.14
C LEU A 151 -2.45 -4.43 -0.31
N LEU A 152 -2.18 -4.46 0.99
CA LEU A 152 -2.38 -3.31 1.88
C LEU A 152 -1.45 -2.15 1.50
N LEU A 153 -0.16 -2.44 1.29
CA LEU A 153 0.83 -1.45 0.87
C LEU A 153 0.44 -0.83 -0.48
N TYR A 154 0.03 -1.64 -1.45
CA TYR A 154 -0.44 -1.13 -2.73
C TYR A 154 -1.65 -0.20 -2.60
N ARG A 155 -2.63 -0.58 -1.76
CA ARG A 155 -3.81 0.27 -1.48
C ARG A 155 -3.41 1.59 -0.82
N ALA A 156 -2.49 1.55 0.15
CA ALA A 156 -1.98 2.74 0.82
C ALA A 156 -1.24 3.68 -0.14
N LEU A 157 -0.38 3.13 -1.01
CA LEU A 157 0.31 3.93 -2.03
C LEU A 157 -0.67 4.59 -3.01
N ASN A 158 -1.73 3.87 -3.41
CA ASN A 158 -2.72 4.41 -4.34
C ASN A 158 -3.70 5.39 -3.66
N SER A 159 -3.98 5.27 -2.36
CA SER A 159 -4.81 6.25 -1.65
C SER A 159 -4.10 7.58 -1.43
N LEU A 160 -2.77 7.57 -1.26
CA LEU A 160 -1.94 8.76 -1.18
C LEU A 160 -1.82 9.50 -2.53
N GLN A 161 -1.96 8.78 -3.64
CA GLN A 161 -1.89 9.32 -5.01
C GLN A 161 -3.22 9.86 -5.55
N LEU A 162 -4.31 9.80 -4.77
CA LEU A 162 -5.60 10.36 -5.15
C LEU A 162 -5.81 11.74 -4.50
N PRO A 163 -5.50 12.86 -5.20
CA PRO A 163 -5.98 14.17 -4.81
C PRO A 163 -7.39 14.45 -5.35
N ALA A 164 -8.34 14.68 -4.43
CA ALA A 164 -9.49 15.59 -4.55
C ALA A 164 -10.45 15.50 -5.76
N ALA A 165 -10.67 14.34 -6.39
CA ALA A 165 -11.75 14.20 -7.39
C ALA A 165 -13.14 13.90 -6.78
N ALA A 166 -13.41 14.36 -5.55
CA ALA A 166 -14.65 14.09 -4.82
C ALA A 166 -15.25 15.33 -4.17
N SER A 167 -15.46 16.39 -4.94
CA SER A 167 -16.58 17.31 -4.73
C SER A 167 -16.75 18.17 -5.99
N LYS A 168 -17.45 17.62 -6.99
CA LYS A 168 -18.12 18.49 -7.95
C LYS A 168 -19.13 19.29 -7.12
N PRO A 169 -19.01 20.62 -6.96
CA PRO A 169 -20.04 21.37 -6.26
C PRO A 169 -21.35 21.10 -7.00
N LYS A 170 -22.41 20.72 -6.26
CA LYS A 170 -23.77 20.69 -6.80
C LYS A 170 -23.96 22.02 -7.51
N GLY A 171 -24.35 21.94 -8.78
CA GLY A 171 -24.71 23.11 -9.57
C GLY A 171 -25.63 23.96 -8.72
N HIS A 172 -25.24 25.21 -8.53
CA HIS A 172 -26.16 26.23 -8.10
C HIS A 172 -27.21 26.31 -9.22
N ASP A 173 -28.38 25.74 -8.97
CA ASP A 173 -29.54 25.88 -9.84
C ASP A 173 -29.87 27.38 -9.84
N ASP A 174 -29.45 28.07 -10.90
CA ASP A 174 -29.68 29.50 -11.08
C ASP A 174 -31.20 29.72 -11.29
N PRO A 175 -31.93 30.35 -10.35
CA PRO A 175 -33.39 30.50 -10.47
C PRO A 175 -33.83 31.45 -11.58
N PHE A 176 -32.89 32.09 -12.30
CA PHE A 176 -33.17 33.19 -13.22
C PHE A 176 -33.25 32.83 -14.71
N GLN A 177 -33.23 31.55 -15.08
CA GLN A 177 -33.34 31.10 -16.48
C GLN A 177 -34.77 30.66 -16.90
N ALA A 178 -35.81 31.21 -16.28
CA ALA A 178 -37.21 31.01 -16.70
C ALA A 178 -37.88 32.38 -16.87
N GLY A 179 -37.78 32.99 -18.06
CA GLY A 179 -38.52 34.22 -18.33
C GLY A 179 -38.12 35.09 -19.52
N ARG A 180 -37.34 34.58 -20.47
CA ARG A 180 -37.18 35.26 -21.77
C ARG A 180 -37.30 34.23 -22.88
N HIS A 181 -38.52 34.10 -23.42
CA HIS A 181 -38.84 33.92 -24.83
C HIS A 181 -40.36 33.98 -25.00
#